data_AF-A0AA97ALA9-F1
#
_entry.id   AF-A0AA97ALA9-F1
#
_cell.length_a   1.000
_cell.length_b   1.000
_cell.length_c   1.000
_cell.angle_alpha   90.00
_cell.angle_beta   90.00
_cell.angle_gamma   90.00
#
_symmetry.space_group_name_H-M   'P 1'
#
loop_
_entity.id
_entity.type
_entity.pdbx_description
1 polymer ?
#
loop_
_entity_poly.entity_id
_entity_poly.type
_entity_poly.pdbx_seq_one_letter_code
_entity_poly.pdbx_strand_id
1 'polypeptide(L)'
;MSEIMLNSTAAGIELTSHSDDNPVTPAWLAEVLLLGEYWRTTGLLERLQQQVKVSRGRMGQYEVCDFVLLLLAYAISGAETLKEFFVQLASVESVVLSVWQRQQCPVASTVSRFLSAIEGPSVEQLRTLFEADLLEHGFDCDHNGGLLDRTGERYWVFDVDGTHQVARQRSMTQQENYPALRRRSQAAVLPGYLGRKRGQGIRTRSAVSQAHTTEWLGTLVLLEMAHLDPI
;
A
#
# COMPACT_ATOMS: atom_id res chain seq x y z
N MET A 1 4.69 34.13 29.01
CA MET A 1 3.26 33.75 28.99
C MET A 1 3.08 32.73 30.08
N SER A 2 2.29 33.03 31.10
CA SER A 2 2.09 32.16 32.25
C SER A 2 1.17 31.00 31.88
N GLU A 3 1.64 29.79 32.09
CA GLU A 3 0.88 28.54 31.94
C GLU A 3 -0.30 28.56 32.93
N ILE A 4 -1.53 28.47 32.42
CA ILE A 4 -2.73 28.40 33.26
C ILE A 4 -3.01 26.92 33.51
N MET A 5 -2.56 26.41 34.66
CA MET A 5 -2.88 25.08 35.13
C MET A 5 -4.22 25.14 35.89
N LEU A 6 -5.24 24.42 35.40
CA LEU A 6 -6.52 24.29 36.09
C LEU A 6 -6.62 22.87 36.64
N ASN A 7 -6.70 22.78 37.97
CA ASN A 7 -6.90 21.52 38.69
C ASN A 7 -8.33 21.48 39.23
N SER A 8 -9.09 20.44 38.88
CA SER A 8 -10.42 20.19 39.42
C SER A 8 -10.51 18.76 39.94
N THR A 9 -11.03 18.59 41.14
CA THR A 9 -11.26 17.27 41.76
C THR A 9 -12.76 16.96 41.76
N ALA A 10 -13.15 15.87 41.12
CA ALA A 10 -14.51 15.35 41.15
C ALA A 10 -14.46 13.84 41.43
N ALA A 11 -15.21 13.39 42.44
CA ALA A 11 -15.36 11.97 42.80
C ALA A 11 -14.04 11.18 42.98
N GLY A 12 -13.00 11.82 43.53
CA GLY A 12 -11.70 11.17 43.79
C GLY A 12 -10.80 11.05 42.56
N ILE A 13 -11.18 11.65 41.43
CA ILE A 13 -10.35 11.77 40.23
C ILE A 13 -9.82 13.20 40.18
N GLU A 14 -8.48 13.33 40.18
CA GLU A 14 -7.78 14.59 39.90
C GLU A 14 -7.74 14.82 38.39
N LEU A 15 -8.48 15.81 37.90
CA LEU A 15 -8.39 16.29 36.52
C LEU A 15 -7.43 17.49 36.48
N THR A 16 -6.26 17.27 35.88
CA THR A 16 -5.31 18.30 35.45
C THR A 16 -5.54 18.61 33.97
N SER A 17 -6.05 19.79 33.64
CA SER A 17 -6.13 20.26 32.25
C SER A 17 -4.95 21.19 31.95
N HIS A 18 -4.12 20.81 30.98
CA HIS A 18 -3.09 21.65 30.40
C HIS A 18 -3.65 22.39 29.18
N SER A 19 -3.17 23.61 28.93
CA SER A 19 -3.56 24.42 27.76
C SER A 19 -2.89 24.00 26.45
N ASP A 20 -2.03 22.98 26.49
CA ASP A 20 -1.45 22.41 25.29
C ASP A 20 -2.52 21.60 24.54
N ASP A 21 -2.53 21.73 23.21
CA ASP A 21 -3.36 20.92 22.32
C ASP A 21 -3.19 19.45 22.74
N ASN A 22 -4.21 18.88 23.38
CA ASN A 22 -4.23 17.46 23.66
C ASN A 22 -4.08 16.77 22.31
N PRO A 23 -2.99 16.00 22.05
CA PRO A 23 -2.82 15.34 20.77
C PRO A 23 -4.06 14.48 20.53
N VAL A 24 -4.94 14.94 19.64
CA VAL A 24 -6.15 14.22 19.30
C VAL A 24 -5.66 12.91 18.72
N THR A 25 -5.92 11.83 19.45
CA THR A 25 -5.55 10.49 19.01
C THR A 25 -6.30 10.24 17.71
N PRO A 26 -5.61 10.03 16.57
CA PRO A 26 -6.29 9.84 15.32
C PRO A 26 -7.15 8.57 15.36
N ALA A 27 -8.35 8.62 14.79
CA ALA A 27 -9.29 7.50 14.82
C ALA A 27 -8.71 6.22 14.17
N TRP A 28 -7.77 6.38 13.23
CA TRP A 28 -7.10 5.29 12.54
C TRP A 28 -5.97 4.62 13.33
N LEU A 29 -5.53 5.19 14.47
CA LEU A 29 -4.34 4.69 15.18
C LEU A 29 -4.50 3.22 15.59
N ALA A 30 -5.65 2.85 16.15
CA ALA A 30 -5.89 1.49 16.62
C ALA A 30 -5.79 0.46 15.49
N GLU A 31 -6.29 0.78 14.31
CA GLU A 31 -6.26 -0.10 13.14
C GLU A 31 -4.83 -0.26 12.60
N VAL A 32 -4.04 0.81 12.59
CA VAL A 32 -2.61 0.75 12.23
C VAL A 32 -1.82 -0.13 13.19
N LEU A 33 -2.06 0.01 14.50
CA LEU A 33 -1.38 -0.81 15.51
C LEU A 33 -1.79 -2.29 15.41
N LEU A 34 -3.08 -2.57 15.19
CA LEU A 34 -3.57 -3.93 14.99
C LEU A 34 -2.91 -4.57 13.76
N LEU A 35 -2.88 -3.87 12.63
CA LEU A 35 -2.26 -4.37 11.41
C LEU A 35 -0.74 -4.52 11.57
N GLY A 36 -0.08 -3.56 12.21
CA GLY A 36 1.36 -3.63 12.48
C GLY A 36 1.72 -4.83 13.35
N GLU A 37 0.92 -5.11 14.37
CA GLU A 37 1.09 -6.27 15.25
C GLU A 37 0.79 -7.59 14.52
N TYR A 38 -0.24 -7.62 13.68
CA TYR A 38 -0.51 -8.76 12.80
C TYR A 38 0.74 -9.11 11.97
N TRP A 39 1.36 -8.13 11.29
CA TRP A 39 2.57 -8.35 10.49
C TRP A 39 3.75 -8.90 11.31
N ARG A 40 3.87 -8.48 12.56
CA ARG A 40 4.90 -8.94 13.48
C ARG A 40 4.65 -10.37 13.96
N THR A 41 3.38 -10.71 14.21
CA THR A 41 3.01 -12.04 14.73
C THR A 41 2.96 -13.13 13.64
N THR A 42 2.68 -12.78 12.39
CA THR A 42 2.67 -13.71 11.25
C THR A 42 4.03 -13.90 10.57
N GLY A 43 5.08 -13.22 11.05
CA GLY A 43 6.41 -13.27 10.42
C GLY A 43 6.50 -12.49 9.10
N LEU A 44 5.46 -11.72 8.74
CA LEU A 44 5.41 -10.95 7.49
C LEU A 44 6.42 -9.79 7.51
N LEU A 45 6.64 -9.18 8.68
CA LEU A 45 7.65 -8.13 8.86
C LEU A 45 9.06 -8.64 8.56
N GLU A 46 9.43 -9.80 9.09
CA GLU A 46 10.73 -10.42 8.87
C GLU A 46 10.92 -10.78 7.40
N ARG A 47 9.89 -11.37 6.77
CA ARG A 47 9.91 -11.66 5.33
C ARG A 47 10.06 -10.39 4.50
N LEU A 48 9.36 -9.30 4.84
CA LEU A 48 9.51 -8.00 4.19
C LEU A 48 10.97 -7.52 4.24
N GLN A 49 11.56 -7.50 5.43
CA GLN A 49 12.93 -7.04 5.64
C GLN A 49 13.96 -7.89 4.87
N GLN A 50 13.72 -9.20 4.73
CA GLN A 50 14.62 -10.12 4.04
C GLN A 50 14.45 -10.08 2.52
N GLN A 51 13.22 -10.07 2.02
CA GLN A 51 12.91 -10.32 0.62
C GLN A 51 12.82 -9.06 -0.23
N VAL A 52 12.39 -7.94 0.35
CA VAL A 52 12.18 -6.70 -0.41
C VAL A 52 13.38 -5.78 -0.26
N LYS A 53 14.07 -5.52 -1.37
CA LYS A 53 15.25 -4.65 -1.39
C LYS A 53 15.01 -3.46 -2.32
N VAL A 54 15.22 -2.25 -1.81
CA VAL A 54 15.14 -1.01 -2.58
C VAL A 54 16.48 -0.28 -2.52
N SER A 55 17.07 -0.06 -3.69
CA SER A 55 18.37 0.59 -3.83
C SER A 55 18.28 2.09 -3.58
N ARG A 56 19.17 2.61 -2.73
CA ARG A 56 19.36 4.05 -2.47
C ARG A 56 20.56 4.60 -3.25
N GLY A 57 20.71 4.15 -4.50
CA GLY A 57 21.86 4.51 -5.34
C GLY A 57 23.20 4.18 -4.65
N ARG A 58 24.10 5.17 -4.58
CA ARG A 58 25.43 5.01 -3.94
C ARG A 58 25.39 4.94 -2.41
N MET A 59 24.23 5.19 -1.77
CA MET A 59 24.07 5.21 -0.32
C MET A 59 23.57 3.87 0.27
N GLY A 60 23.63 2.78 -0.51
CA GLY A 60 23.23 1.45 -0.05
C GLY A 60 21.76 1.16 -0.32
N GLN A 61 21.05 0.66 0.69
CA GLN A 61 19.64 0.24 0.59
C GLN A 61 18.77 1.01 1.58
N TYR A 62 17.48 1.14 1.26
CA TYR A 62 16.49 1.63 2.21
C TYR A 62 16.08 0.52 3.17
N GLU A 63 15.79 0.89 4.42
CA GLU A 63 15.04 0.07 5.36
C GLU A 63 13.55 0.10 4.94
N VAL A 64 13.15 -0.87 4.12
CA VAL A 64 11.82 -0.88 3.47
C VAL A 64 10.68 -0.87 4.47
N CYS A 65 10.84 -1.51 5.64
CA CYS A 65 9.80 -1.58 6.66
C CYS A 65 9.38 -0.18 7.16
N ASP A 66 10.30 0.78 7.29
CA ASP A 66 9.96 2.13 7.76
C ASP A 66 8.97 2.82 6.82
N PHE A 67 9.15 2.61 5.51
CA PHE A 67 8.30 3.21 4.49
C PHE A 67 7.00 2.45 4.32
N VAL A 68 7.01 1.12 4.41
CA VAL A 68 5.80 0.31 4.30
C VAL A 68 4.87 0.59 5.47
N LEU A 69 5.37 0.67 6.70
CA LEU A 69 4.54 1.02 7.87
C LEU A 69 3.85 2.37 7.67
N LEU A 70 4.61 3.36 7.21
CA LEU A 70 4.12 4.71 7.00
C LEU A 70 3.09 4.77 5.87
N LEU A 71 3.29 4.01 4.79
CA LEU A 71 2.34 3.94 3.68
C LEU A 71 1.06 3.16 4.04
N LEU A 72 1.16 2.13 4.89
CA LEU A 72 0.00 1.45 5.46
C LEU A 72 -0.80 2.39 6.36
N ALA A 73 -0.11 3.10 7.26
CA ALA A 73 -0.73 4.10 8.12
C ALA A 73 -1.41 5.20 7.30
N TYR A 74 -0.77 5.66 6.23
CA TYR A 74 -1.36 6.61 5.29
C TYR A 74 -2.63 6.07 4.64
N ALA A 75 -2.60 4.83 4.13
CA ALA A 75 -3.76 4.20 3.49
C ALA A 75 -4.94 4.05 4.47
N ILE A 76 -4.68 3.58 5.68
CA ILE A 76 -5.69 3.40 6.73
C ILE A 76 -6.24 4.74 7.22
N SER A 77 -5.40 5.79 7.27
CA SER A 77 -5.84 7.11 7.73
C SER A 77 -6.95 7.73 6.87
N GLY A 78 -7.07 7.31 5.62
CA GLY A 78 -7.99 7.91 4.65
C GLY A 78 -7.67 9.37 4.30
N ALA A 79 -6.48 9.88 4.68
CA ALA A 79 -6.07 11.24 4.35
C ALA A 79 -5.94 11.43 2.83
N GLU A 80 -6.46 12.55 2.31
CA GLU A 80 -6.44 12.83 0.87
C GLU A 80 -5.03 13.11 0.36
N THR A 81 -4.17 13.64 1.24
CA THR A 81 -2.78 13.98 0.92
C THR A 81 -1.79 13.50 1.98
N LEU A 82 -0.56 13.18 1.54
CA LEU A 82 0.55 12.89 2.47
C LEU A 82 0.79 14.04 3.45
N LYS A 83 0.56 15.29 3.03
CA LYS A 83 0.75 16.46 3.90
C LYS A 83 -0.20 16.42 5.10
N GLU A 84 -1.49 16.18 4.85
CA GLU A 84 -2.49 16.08 5.91
C GLU A 84 -2.21 14.89 6.83
N PHE A 85 -1.80 13.76 6.25
CA PHE A 85 -1.36 12.61 7.01
C PHE A 85 -0.20 12.92 7.96
N PHE A 86 0.85 13.59 7.49
CA PHE A 86 1.98 13.96 8.35
C PHE A 86 1.59 14.92 9.48
N VAL A 87 0.58 15.77 9.28
CA VAL A 87 0.02 16.63 10.35
C VAL A 87 -0.66 15.76 11.41
N GLN A 88 -1.46 14.78 11.01
CA GLN A 88 -2.13 13.86 11.94
C GLN A 88 -1.15 12.89 12.63
N LEU A 89 -0.11 12.45 11.92
CA LEU A 89 0.89 11.51 12.42
C LEU A 89 1.77 12.14 13.51
N ALA A 90 2.01 13.45 13.46
CA ALA A 90 2.95 14.14 14.37
C ALA A 90 2.66 13.89 15.86
N SER A 91 1.38 13.72 16.23
CA SER A 91 0.97 13.44 17.60
C SER A 91 1.22 12.00 18.06
N VAL A 92 1.38 11.06 17.13
CA VAL A 92 1.39 9.62 17.40
C VAL A 92 2.53 8.87 16.70
N GLU A 93 3.51 9.57 16.10
CA GLU A 93 4.55 8.95 15.28
C GLU A 93 5.34 7.89 16.03
N SER A 94 5.70 8.17 17.30
CA SER A 94 6.50 7.28 18.13
C SER A 94 5.72 6.00 18.47
N VAL A 95 4.42 6.14 18.70
CA VAL A 95 3.52 5.01 18.96
C VAL A 95 3.40 4.14 17.72
N VAL A 96 3.13 4.74 16.56
CA VAL A 96 3.04 3.99 15.29
C VAL A 96 4.34 3.23 15.01
N LEU A 97 5.49 3.89 15.10
CA LEU A 97 6.78 3.26 14.77
C LEU A 97 7.21 2.19 15.78
N SER A 98 6.77 2.30 17.04
CA SER A 98 7.10 1.34 18.09
C SER A 98 6.58 -0.07 17.78
N VAL A 99 5.51 -0.20 16.99
CA VAL A 99 4.93 -1.51 16.62
C VAL A 99 5.94 -2.39 15.90
N TRP A 100 6.83 -1.78 15.11
CA TRP A 100 7.93 -2.47 14.41
C TRP A 100 9.30 -2.15 15.02
N GLN A 101 9.32 -1.69 16.28
CA GLN A 101 10.53 -1.37 17.05
C GLN A 101 11.41 -0.32 16.35
N ARG A 102 10.78 0.63 15.66
CA ARG A 102 11.47 1.70 14.92
C ARG A 102 11.51 2.97 15.74
N GLN A 103 12.65 3.65 15.70
CA GLN A 103 12.90 4.85 16.52
C GLN A 103 12.72 6.16 15.75
N GLN A 104 12.70 6.13 14.41
CA GLN A 104 12.72 7.34 13.59
C GLN A 104 11.69 7.27 12.48
N CYS A 105 10.90 8.33 12.36
CA CYS A 105 9.92 8.50 11.30
C CYS A 105 10.61 9.01 10.02
N PRO A 106 10.44 8.35 8.86
CA PRO A 106 10.87 8.93 7.60
C PRO A 106 10.13 10.24 7.32
N VAL A 107 10.88 11.33 7.15
CA VAL A 107 10.30 12.61 6.72
C VAL A 107 9.73 12.53 5.30
N ALA A 108 8.76 13.38 4.98
CA ALA A 108 8.06 13.40 3.69
C ALA A 108 8.99 13.42 2.46
N SER A 109 10.10 14.17 2.53
CA SER A 109 11.08 14.21 1.43
C SER A 109 11.82 12.88 1.23
N THR A 110 12.05 12.14 2.31
CA THR A 110 12.66 10.81 2.28
C THR A 110 11.68 9.77 1.72
N VAL A 111 10.38 9.87 2.07
CA VAL A 111 9.33 9.06 1.45
C VAL A 111 9.25 9.30 -0.06
N SER A 112 9.29 10.56 -0.49
CA SER A 112 9.29 10.90 -1.92
C SER A 112 10.49 10.31 -2.67
N ARG A 113 11.69 10.36 -2.06
CA ARG A 113 12.91 9.74 -2.62
C ARG A 113 12.82 8.22 -2.65
N PHE A 114 12.27 7.60 -1.61
CA PHE A 114 12.02 6.15 -1.57
C PHE A 114 11.09 5.73 -2.70
N LEU A 115 9.93 6.36 -2.83
CA LEU A 115 8.97 6.09 -3.91
C LEU A 115 9.56 6.31 -5.31
N SER A 116 10.47 7.28 -5.44
CA SER A 116 11.19 7.52 -6.70
C SER A 116 12.25 6.46 -7.01
N ALA A 117 12.73 5.75 -5.99
CA ALA A 117 13.74 4.69 -6.10
C ALA A 117 13.13 3.29 -6.23
N ILE A 118 11.80 3.14 -6.11
CA ILE A 118 11.12 1.86 -6.34
C ILE A 118 11.20 1.52 -7.83
N GLU A 119 11.76 0.35 -8.12
CA GLU A 119 11.87 -0.21 -9.46
C GLU A 119 11.03 -1.47 -9.60
N GLY A 120 10.83 -1.94 -10.84
CA GLY A 120 10.04 -3.12 -11.14
C GLY A 120 10.35 -4.34 -10.26
N PRO A 121 11.63 -4.73 -10.07
CA PRO A 121 11.97 -5.86 -9.21
C PRO A 121 11.48 -5.73 -7.77
N SER A 122 11.59 -4.55 -7.16
CA SER A 122 11.11 -4.31 -5.79
C SER A 122 9.59 -4.38 -5.69
N VAL A 123 8.87 -3.95 -6.73
CA VAL A 123 7.41 -4.07 -6.80
C VAL A 123 6.99 -5.53 -6.90
N GLU A 124 7.67 -6.33 -7.73
CA GLU A 124 7.37 -7.76 -7.85
C GLU A 124 7.70 -8.51 -6.55
N GLN A 125 8.80 -8.17 -5.86
CA GLN A 125 9.10 -8.72 -4.54
C GLN A 125 7.98 -8.45 -3.52
N LEU A 126 7.45 -7.21 -3.48
CA LEU A 126 6.31 -6.88 -2.62
C LEU A 126 5.05 -7.65 -3.01
N ARG A 127 4.78 -7.82 -4.31
CA ARG A 127 3.64 -8.59 -4.80
C ARG A 127 3.72 -10.05 -4.39
N THR A 128 4.86 -10.70 -4.64
CA THR A 128 5.09 -12.09 -4.26
C THR A 128 4.96 -12.27 -2.75
N LEU A 129 5.46 -11.31 -1.96
CA LEU A 129 5.32 -11.36 -0.50
C LEU A 129 3.84 -11.33 -0.07
N PHE A 130 3.05 -10.40 -0.62
CA PHE A 130 1.63 -10.30 -0.29
C PHE A 130 0.80 -11.47 -0.81
N GLU A 131 1.11 -11.98 -1.99
CA GLU A 131 0.47 -13.16 -2.53
C GLU A 131 0.74 -14.39 -1.65
N ALA A 132 1.99 -14.60 -1.25
CA ALA A 132 2.35 -15.70 -0.35
C ALA A 132 1.63 -15.59 1.00
N ASP A 133 1.58 -14.39 1.59
CA ASP A 133 0.86 -14.17 2.84
C ASP A 133 -0.64 -14.38 2.72
N LEU A 134 -1.25 -13.91 1.62
CA LEU A 134 -2.67 -14.11 1.33
C LEU A 134 -3.00 -15.60 1.19
N LEU A 135 -2.15 -16.39 0.54
CA LEU A 135 -2.35 -17.82 0.39
C LEU A 135 -2.16 -18.59 1.71
N GLU A 136 -1.29 -18.11 2.59
CA GLU A 136 -0.98 -18.76 3.87
C GLU A 136 -2.00 -18.42 4.97
N HIS A 137 -2.42 -17.15 5.03
CA HIS A 137 -3.22 -16.61 6.15
C HIS A 137 -4.55 -15.99 5.73
N GLY A 138 -4.69 -15.61 4.47
CA GLY A 138 -5.86 -14.88 3.97
C GLY A 138 -7.06 -15.77 3.63
N PHE A 139 -6.86 -17.07 3.46
CA PHE A 139 -7.93 -18.01 3.11
C PHE A 139 -8.05 -19.13 4.14
N ASP A 140 -8.89 -18.90 5.15
CA ASP A 140 -9.46 -19.95 5.98
C ASP A 140 -10.93 -20.24 5.61
N CYS A 141 -11.36 -21.48 5.85
CA CYS A 141 -12.71 -21.95 5.54
C CYS A 141 -13.80 -21.31 6.42
N ASP A 142 -13.41 -20.68 7.53
CA ASP A 142 -14.31 -20.21 8.58
C ASP A 142 -14.73 -18.75 8.39
N HIS A 143 -13.86 -17.90 7.83
CA HIS A 143 -14.08 -16.46 7.72
C HIS A 143 -14.25 -15.96 6.28
N ASN A 144 -13.76 -16.69 5.26
CA ASN A 144 -13.68 -16.17 3.88
C ASN A 144 -14.82 -16.58 2.93
N GLY A 145 -15.92 -17.10 3.48
CA GLY A 145 -17.06 -17.57 2.69
C GLY A 145 -16.66 -18.67 1.70
N GLY A 146 -17.35 -18.74 0.56
CA GLY A 146 -17.06 -19.70 -0.52
C GLY A 146 -18.30 -20.43 -1.05
N LEU A 147 -18.15 -21.03 -2.23
CA LEU A 147 -19.17 -21.88 -2.85
C LEU A 147 -18.91 -23.33 -2.43
N LEU A 148 -19.90 -23.94 -1.78
CA LEU A 148 -19.88 -25.38 -1.52
C LEU A 148 -20.47 -26.11 -2.71
N ASP A 149 -19.76 -27.12 -3.21
CA ASP A 149 -20.30 -28.01 -4.22
C ASP A 149 -21.22 -29.08 -3.59
N ARG A 150 -21.77 -29.94 -4.45
CA ARG A 150 -22.67 -31.03 -4.03
C ARG A 150 -21.98 -32.13 -3.21
N THR A 151 -20.64 -32.18 -3.21
CA THR A 151 -19.83 -33.14 -2.47
C THR A 151 -19.34 -32.58 -1.13
N GLY A 152 -19.58 -31.29 -0.87
CA GLY A 152 -19.14 -30.59 0.32
C GLY A 152 -17.79 -29.90 0.18
N GLU A 153 -17.18 -29.93 -1.00
CA GLU A 153 -15.93 -29.24 -1.30
C GLU A 153 -16.17 -27.74 -1.44
N ARG A 154 -15.28 -26.93 -0.86
CA ARG A 154 -15.39 -25.47 -0.84
C ARG A 154 -14.48 -24.85 -1.89
N TYR A 155 -15.04 -23.92 -2.65
CA TYR A 155 -14.35 -23.17 -3.70
C TYR A 155 -14.40 -21.67 -3.39
N TRP A 156 -13.25 -21.00 -3.51
CA TRP A 156 -13.19 -19.55 -3.59
C TRP A 156 -13.27 -19.12 -5.06
N VAL A 157 -14.17 -18.19 -5.36
CA VAL A 157 -14.39 -17.68 -6.71
C VAL A 157 -13.80 -16.28 -6.80
N PHE A 158 -12.88 -16.09 -7.74
CA PHE A 158 -12.32 -14.78 -8.07
C PHE A 158 -12.85 -14.33 -9.42
N ASP A 159 -13.44 -13.14 -9.46
CA ASP A 159 -13.75 -12.46 -10.71
C ASP A 159 -12.51 -11.71 -11.19
N VAL A 160 -12.05 -12.05 -12.40
CA VAL A 160 -10.88 -11.47 -13.05
C VAL A 160 -11.36 -10.73 -14.31
N ASP A 161 -11.65 -9.44 -14.17
CA ASP A 161 -12.09 -8.61 -15.30
C ASP A 161 -10.89 -7.96 -16.00
N GLY A 162 -10.59 -8.42 -17.21
CA GLY A 162 -9.60 -7.83 -18.10
C GLY A 162 -10.18 -6.71 -18.96
N THR A 163 -10.18 -5.47 -18.46
CA THR A 163 -10.58 -4.32 -19.28
C THR A 163 -9.43 -3.91 -20.22
N HIS A 164 -9.64 -4.08 -21.53
CA HIS A 164 -8.75 -3.51 -22.54
C HIS A 164 -8.85 -1.99 -22.56
N GLN A 165 -7.71 -1.32 -22.33
CA GLN A 165 -7.60 0.12 -22.40
C GLN A 165 -6.75 0.54 -23.59
N VAL A 166 -7.29 1.48 -24.35
CA VAL A 166 -6.60 2.09 -25.48
C VAL A 166 -5.83 3.32 -25.00
N ALA A 167 -4.51 3.27 -25.11
CA ALA A 167 -3.64 4.39 -24.83
C ALA A 167 -3.34 5.19 -26.11
N ARG A 168 -3.42 6.51 -26.01
CA ARG A 168 -2.87 7.43 -27.02
C ARG A 168 -1.53 7.95 -26.53
N GLN A 169 -0.51 7.80 -27.35
CA GLN A 169 0.80 8.37 -27.07
C GLN A 169 0.72 9.88 -27.31
N ARG A 170 0.68 10.65 -26.24
CA ARG A 170 0.84 12.10 -26.31
C ARG A 170 2.31 12.42 -26.55
N SER A 171 2.60 13.42 -27.38
CA SER A 171 3.93 14.00 -27.48
C SER A 171 4.34 14.52 -26.10
N MET A 172 5.53 14.14 -25.65
CA MET A 172 6.12 14.70 -24.44
C MET A 172 7.04 15.85 -24.85
N THR A 173 6.95 16.98 -24.16
CA THR A 173 7.83 18.13 -24.40
C THR A 173 9.27 17.75 -24.06
N GLN A 174 10.19 17.91 -25.02
CA GLN A 174 11.63 17.74 -24.82
C GLN A 174 12.29 19.12 -24.81
N GLN A 175 13.02 19.45 -23.75
CA GLN A 175 13.92 20.60 -23.66
C GLN A 175 15.21 20.11 -23.00
N GLU A 176 16.36 20.72 -23.34
CA GLU A 176 17.68 20.36 -22.79
C GLU A 176 17.72 20.37 -21.25
N ASN A 177 16.89 21.20 -20.61
CA ASN A 177 16.82 21.33 -19.16
C ASN A 177 15.88 20.33 -18.46
N TYR A 178 15.16 19.48 -19.21
CA TYR A 178 14.31 18.45 -18.61
C TYR A 178 15.12 17.18 -18.32
N PRO A 179 14.79 16.46 -17.22
CA PRO A 179 15.38 15.15 -16.97
C PRO A 179 15.08 14.19 -18.13
N ALA A 180 15.97 13.23 -18.34
CA ALA A 180 15.82 12.20 -19.37
C ALA A 180 14.43 11.53 -19.26
N LEU A 181 13.70 11.50 -20.38
CA LEU A 181 12.35 10.97 -20.43
C LEU A 181 12.36 9.46 -20.12
N ARG A 182 11.70 9.05 -19.04
CA ARG A 182 11.48 7.63 -18.70
C ARG A 182 10.01 7.28 -18.85
N ARG A 183 9.67 6.41 -19.80
CA ARG A 183 8.30 5.90 -19.97
C ARG A 183 8.07 4.70 -19.08
N ARG A 184 7.19 4.86 -18.08
CA ARG A 184 6.87 3.81 -17.10
C ARG A 184 6.00 2.68 -17.69
N SER A 185 5.31 2.89 -18.81
CA SER A 185 4.32 1.96 -19.36
C SER A 185 4.70 1.31 -20.68
N GLN A 186 5.92 1.50 -21.19
CA GLN A 186 6.29 1.00 -22.52
C GLN A 186 6.35 -0.53 -22.56
N ALA A 187 6.75 -1.16 -21.46
CA ALA A 187 6.77 -2.61 -21.30
C ALA A 187 5.39 -3.23 -20.99
N ALA A 188 4.31 -2.44 -20.97
CA ALA A 188 2.96 -2.85 -20.59
C ALA A 188 1.93 -2.63 -21.72
N VAL A 189 2.42 -2.31 -22.93
CA VAL A 189 1.61 -1.81 -24.04
C VAL A 189 2.02 -2.51 -25.33
N LEU A 190 1.08 -3.19 -25.98
CA LEU A 190 1.27 -3.72 -27.33
C LEU A 190 0.84 -2.68 -28.38
N PRO A 191 1.47 -2.65 -29.56
CA PRO A 191 0.93 -1.89 -30.70
C PRO A 191 -0.46 -2.42 -31.04
N GLY A 192 -1.47 -1.55 -31.16
CA GLY A 192 -2.76 -2.00 -31.65
C GLY A 192 -3.93 -1.04 -31.50
N TYR A 193 -5.05 -1.44 -32.10
CA TYR A 193 -6.30 -0.71 -32.23
C TYR A 193 -7.47 -1.59 -31.76
N LEU A 194 -8.16 -1.22 -30.67
CA LEU A 194 -9.43 -1.85 -30.30
C LEU A 194 -10.55 -0.79 -30.37
N GLY A 195 -11.31 -0.80 -31.48
CA GLY A 195 -12.55 -0.01 -31.65
C GLY A 195 -12.41 1.44 -32.15
N ARG A 196 -13.55 2.14 -32.32
CA ARG A 196 -13.81 3.39 -33.10
C ARG A 196 -12.83 4.57 -32.97
N LYS A 197 -11.94 4.62 -31.97
CA LYS A 197 -10.94 5.70 -31.81
C LYS A 197 -9.52 5.14 -31.92
N ARG A 198 -8.75 5.66 -32.89
CA ARG A 198 -7.34 5.30 -33.11
C ARG A 198 -6.50 5.55 -31.86
N GLY A 199 -6.10 4.48 -31.18
CA GLY A 199 -5.03 4.45 -30.20
C GLY A 199 -3.74 3.95 -30.81
N GLN A 200 -2.63 4.21 -30.12
CA GLN A 200 -1.29 3.81 -30.54
C GLN A 200 -0.76 2.65 -29.70
N GLY A 201 -1.45 2.30 -28.61
CA GLY A 201 -1.13 1.16 -27.79
C GLY A 201 -2.35 0.60 -27.08
N ILE A 202 -2.36 -0.71 -26.87
CA ILE A 202 -3.35 -1.44 -26.08
C ILE A 202 -2.65 -1.94 -24.81
N ARG A 203 -3.34 -1.80 -23.67
CA ARG A 203 -2.99 -2.48 -22.43
C ARG A 203 -4.21 -3.19 -21.88
N THR A 204 -4.01 -4.30 -21.17
CA THR A 204 -5.08 -4.92 -20.39
C THR A 204 -4.91 -4.51 -18.95
N ARG A 205 -5.97 -3.93 -18.38
CA ARG A 205 -6.09 -3.70 -16.95
C ARG A 205 -6.96 -4.82 -16.40
N SER A 206 -6.36 -5.78 -15.69
CA SER A 206 -7.09 -6.83 -15.01
C SER A 206 -7.45 -6.37 -13.59
N ALA A 207 -8.72 -6.32 -13.24
CA ALA A 207 -9.19 -6.17 -11.87
C ALA A 207 -9.49 -7.56 -11.30
N VAL A 208 -9.06 -7.84 -10.07
CA VAL A 208 -9.37 -9.09 -9.37
C VAL A 208 -10.23 -8.76 -8.16
N SER A 209 -11.37 -9.45 -8.02
CA SER A 209 -12.21 -9.35 -6.83
C SER A 209 -12.66 -10.73 -6.35
N GLN A 210 -12.82 -10.88 -5.04
CA GLN A 210 -13.36 -12.10 -4.44
C GLN A 210 -14.89 -12.01 -4.46
N ALA A 211 -15.56 -12.99 -5.06
CA ALA A 211 -16.98 -12.89 -5.41
C ALA A 211 -17.95 -12.83 -4.20
N HIS A 212 -17.52 -13.29 -3.03
CA HIS A 212 -18.35 -13.42 -1.83
C HIS A 212 -18.16 -12.27 -0.83
N THR A 213 -16.93 -11.78 -0.66
CA THR A 213 -16.59 -10.66 0.22
C THR A 213 -16.64 -9.33 -0.54
N THR A 214 -16.68 -9.37 -1.88
CA THR A 214 -16.54 -8.21 -2.78
C THR A 214 -15.21 -7.46 -2.59
N GLU A 215 -14.27 -8.06 -1.87
CA GLU A 215 -12.97 -7.48 -1.62
C GLU A 215 -12.18 -7.41 -2.92
N TRP A 216 -11.61 -6.23 -3.15
CA TRP A 216 -10.81 -5.97 -4.31
C TRP A 216 -9.35 -6.32 -4.03
N LEU A 217 -8.86 -7.36 -4.70
CA LEU A 217 -7.53 -7.92 -4.46
C LEU A 217 -6.45 -7.20 -5.26
N GLY A 218 -6.82 -6.49 -6.34
CA GLY A 218 -5.88 -5.60 -7.01
C GLY A 218 -6.20 -5.28 -8.46
N THR A 219 -5.32 -4.47 -9.04
CA THR A 219 -5.19 -4.29 -10.49
C THR A 219 -3.85 -4.82 -10.97
N LEU A 220 -3.90 -5.74 -11.93
CA LEU A 220 -2.72 -6.19 -12.67
C LEU A 220 -2.73 -5.55 -14.06
N VAL A 221 -1.55 -5.16 -14.54
CA VAL A 221 -1.37 -4.75 -15.94
C VAL A 221 -0.61 -5.88 -16.62
N LEU A 222 -1.32 -6.71 -17.37
CA LEU A 222 -0.75 -7.85 -18.08
C LEU A 222 -0.52 -7.46 -19.55
N LEU A 223 0.69 -7.75 -20.07
CA LEU A 223 0.82 -8.05 -21.49
C LEU A 223 0.26 -9.46 -21.67
N GLU A 224 -0.70 -9.62 -22.57
CA GLU A 224 -1.15 -10.90 -23.15
C GLU A 224 -0.74 -12.17 -22.38
N MET A 225 -1.68 -12.76 -21.64
CA MET A 225 -1.64 -14.20 -21.33
C MET A 225 -1.96 -15.03 -22.59
N ALA A 226 -1.28 -14.76 -23.70
CA ALA A 226 -1.44 -15.51 -24.95
C ALA A 226 -0.69 -16.87 -24.95
N HIS A 227 -0.01 -17.20 -23.86
CA HIS A 227 0.62 -18.50 -23.62
C HIS A 227 0.37 -18.98 -22.18
N LEU A 228 -0.89 -19.11 -21.81
CA LEU A 228 -1.26 -20.19 -20.92
C LEU A 228 -1.72 -21.33 -21.82
N ASP A 229 -0.86 -22.33 -21.99
CA ASP A 229 -1.32 -23.61 -22.49
C ASP A 229 -2.46 -24.10 -21.57
N PRO A 230 -3.58 -24.59 -22.13
CA PRO A 230 -4.66 -25.11 -21.32
C PRO A 230 -4.14 -26.29 -20.50
N ILE A 231 -4.39 -26.25 -19.19
CA ILE A 231 -4.38 -27.46 -18.34
C ILE A 231 -5.58 -28.32 -18.76
#